data_AF-A0A227JE53-F1
#
_entry.id   AF-A0A227JE53-F1
#
_cell.length_a   1.000
_cell.length_b   1.000
_cell.length_c   1.000
_cell.angle_alpha   90.00
_cell.angle_beta   90.00
_cell.angle_gamma   90.00
#
_symmetry.space_group_name_H-M   'P 1'
#
loop_
_entity.id
_entity.type
_entity.pdbx_description
1 polymer ?
#
loop_
_entity_poly.entity_id
_entity_poly.type
_entity_poly.pdbx_seq_one_letter_code
_entity_poly.pdbx_strand_id
1 'polypeptide(L)'
;MALKPTIYKFRIALSDMNNDYYDSKNLTIALHPSEKPQRMLARILAFCLNAQKDLEFTKGLSTTEEPDLWHVADDQSITHWIEIGEPEPDRIKKASRLAKQVKVYTYNTKAPVWWEKMSGKFSMLPVSVESFDYDAI
;
A
#
# COMPACT_ATOMS: atom_id res chain seq x y z
N MET A 1 -25.30 -3.76 -11.67
CA MET A 1 -24.76 -2.39 -11.58
C MET A 1 -23.69 -2.36 -10.50
N ALA A 2 -22.49 -1.86 -10.78
CA ALA A 2 -21.45 -1.70 -9.76
C ALA A 2 -21.90 -0.65 -8.73
N LEU A 3 -21.77 -0.98 -7.45
CA LEU A 3 -22.05 -0.05 -6.36
C LEU A 3 -21.09 1.15 -6.46
N LYS A 4 -21.60 2.37 -6.28
CA LYS A 4 -20.78 3.58 -6.36
C LYS A 4 -19.82 3.62 -5.16
N PRO A 5 -18.53 3.98 -5.36
CA PRO A 5 -17.61 4.16 -4.25
C PRO A 5 -17.99 5.40 -3.42
N THR A 6 -17.65 5.38 -2.14
CA THR A 6 -17.77 6.56 -1.26
C THR A 6 -16.48 7.37 -1.37
N ILE A 7 -16.58 8.67 -1.61
CA ILE A 7 -15.41 9.55 -1.74
C ILE A 7 -15.10 10.23 -0.41
N TYR A 8 -13.87 10.10 0.05
CA TYR A 8 -13.33 10.79 1.22
C TYR A 8 -12.28 11.81 0.79
N LYS A 9 -12.21 12.93 1.52
CA LYS A 9 -11.18 13.96 1.32
C LYS A 9 -10.38 14.12 2.60
N PHE A 10 -9.07 13.95 2.51
CA PHE A 10 -8.15 14.09 3.64
C PHE A 10 -7.22 15.26 3.42
N ARG A 11 -6.95 16.02 4.48
CA ARG A 11 -5.86 17.00 4.53
C ARG A 11 -4.84 16.48 5.53
N ILE A 12 -3.64 16.18 5.06
CA ILE A 12 -2.59 15.55 5.86
C ILE A 12 -1.40 16.50 5.88
N ALA A 13 -0.97 16.88 7.09
CA ALA A 13 0.32 17.51 7.32
C ALA A 13 1.32 16.41 7.71
N LEU A 14 2.42 16.33 6.97
CA LEU A 14 3.49 15.35 7.17
C LEU A 14 4.73 16.07 7.68
N SER A 15 5.26 15.57 8.79
CA SER A 15 6.52 16.00 9.39
C SER A 15 7.35 14.77 9.71
N ASP A 16 8.11 14.29 8.73
CA ASP A 16 9.04 13.19 8.89
C ASP A 16 10.43 13.72 9.23
N MET A 17 10.73 13.69 10.53
CA MET A 17 12.01 14.14 11.07
C MET A 17 13.17 13.20 10.75
N ASN A 18 12.91 11.94 10.38
CA ASN A 18 13.98 10.99 10.06
C ASN A 18 14.60 11.30 8.69
N ASN A 19 13.82 11.88 7.79
CA ASN A 19 14.21 12.18 6.41
C ASN A 19 14.19 13.68 6.09
N ASP A 20 14.02 14.55 7.10
CA ASP A 20 13.81 16.00 6.94
C ASP A 20 12.72 16.36 5.91
N TYR A 21 11.67 15.54 5.83
CA TYR A 21 10.59 15.68 4.86
C TYR A 21 9.35 16.31 5.50
N TYR A 22 9.00 17.50 5.01
CA TYR A 22 7.87 18.29 5.49
C TYR A 22 6.96 18.65 4.34
N ASP A 23 5.68 18.27 4.43
CA ASP A 23 4.74 18.45 3.32
C ASP A 23 3.29 18.53 3.80
N SER A 24 2.40 18.98 2.93
CA SER A 24 0.96 18.98 3.14
C SER A 24 0.24 18.43 1.92
N LYS A 25 -0.45 17.30 2.10
CA LYS A 25 -1.15 16.59 1.03
C LYS A 25 -2.66 16.71 1.18
N ASN A 26 -3.33 17.05 0.09
CA ASN A 26 -4.79 17.00 -0.04
C ASN A 26 -5.16 15.76 -0.85
N LEU A 27 -5.62 14.71 -0.19
CA LEU A 27 -5.95 13.43 -0.84
C LEU A 27 -7.46 13.33 -1.09
N THR A 28 -7.83 12.77 -2.25
CA THR A 28 -9.19 12.35 -2.56
C THR A 28 -9.19 10.84 -2.75
N ILE A 29 -9.79 10.10 -1.82
CA ILE A 29 -9.75 8.64 -1.77
C ILE A 29 -11.13 8.09 -2.07
N ALA A 30 -11.20 7.17 -3.04
CA ALA A 30 -12.39 6.36 -3.27
C ALA A 30 -12.32 5.11 -2.37
N LEU A 31 -13.34 4.93 -1.53
CA LEU A 31 -13.59 3.70 -0.78
C LEU A 31 -14.47 2.80 -1.63
N HIS A 32 -13.91 1.69 -2.12
CA HIS A 32 -14.68 0.70 -2.87
C HIS A 32 -15.74 0.05 -1.93
N PRO A 33 -16.94 -0.32 -2.41
CA PRO A 33 -17.99 -0.92 -1.57
C PRO A 33 -17.58 -2.22 -0.85
N SER A 34 -16.61 -2.96 -1.38
CA SER A 34 -16.03 -4.14 -0.74
C SER A 34 -14.83 -3.84 0.16
N GLU A 35 -14.34 -2.60 0.16
CA GLU A 35 -13.25 -2.15 1.02
C GLU A 35 -13.79 -1.66 2.36
N LYS A 36 -13.14 -2.08 3.44
CA LYS A 36 -13.47 -1.62 4.80
C LYS A 36 -12.69 -0.33 5.13
N PRO A 37 -13.24 0.56 5.98
CA PRO A 37 -12.55 1.78 6.39
C PRO A 37 -11.13 1.56 6.93
N GLN A 38 -10.90 0.48 7.69
CA GLN A 38 -9.58 0.13 8.23
C GLN A 38 -8.54 -0.08 7.12
N ARG A 39 -8.92 -0.76 6.02
CA ARG A 39 -8.04 -0.95 4.88
C ARG A 39 -7.72 0.37 4.17
N MET A 40 -8.72 1.25 4.05
CA MET A 40 -8.51 2.59 3.50
C MET A 40 -7.53 3.39 4.36
N LEU A 41 -7.67 3.34 5.69
CA LEU A 41 -6.73 3.98 6.61
C LEU A 41 -5.33 3.38 6.51
N ALA A 42 -5.20 2.05 6.39
CA ALA A 42 -3.92 1.39 6.15
C ALA A 42 -3.26 1.87 4.84
N ARG A 43 -4.02 2.05 3.74
CA ARG A 43 -3.52 2.65 2.50
C ARG A 43 -2.99 4.07 2.73
N ILE A 44 -3.72 4.88 3.49
CA ILE A 44 -3.32 6.26 3.80
C ILE A 44 -2.06 6.29 4.67
N LEU A 45 -1.96 5.43 5.69
CA LEU A 45 -0.76 5.34 6.52
C LEU A 45 0.46 4.89 5.70
N ALA A 46 0.29 3.87 4.86
CA ALA A 46 1.34 3.45 3.93
C ALA A 46 1.76 4.56 2.97
N PHE A 47 0.82 5.37 2.47
CA PHE A 47 1.13 6.57 1.69
C PHE A 47 2.02 7.54 2.47
N CYS A 48 1.64 7.85 3.72
CA CYS A 48 2.38 8.77 4.57
C CYS A 48 3.79 8.28 4.90
N LEU A 49 3.95 6.98 5.20
CA LEU A 49 5.24 6.36 5.53
C LEU A 49 6.18 6.26 4.32
N ASN A 50 5.63 6.34 3.11
CA ASN A 50 6.39 6.29 1.86
C ASN A 50 6.32 7.62 1.10
N ALA A 51 5.96 8.71 1.80
CA ALA A 51 5.68 9.99 1.19
C ALA A 51 6.88 10.48 0.39
N GLN A 52 6.64 10.66 -0.90
CA GLN A 52 7.61 11.15 -1.87
C GLN A 52 6.85 11.85 -3.00
N LYS A 53 7.61 12.48 -3.90
CA LYS A 53 7.04 13.04 -5.13
C LYS A 53 6.42 11.90 -5.97
N ASP A 54 5.27 12.17 -6.58
CA ASP A 54 4.62 11.29 -7.56
C ASP A 54 4.24 9.88 -7.03
N LEU A 55 4.05 9.73 -5.71
CA LEU A 55 3.37 8.56 -5.14
C LEU A 55 1.86 8.68 -5.35
N GLU A 56 1.23 7.65 -5.89
CA GLU A 56 -0.18 7.66 -6.28
C GLU A 56 -0.94 6.45 -5.75
N PHE A 57 -2.23 6.65 -5.45
CA PHE A 57 -3.17 5.56 -5.21
C PHE A 57 -3.68 5.02 -6.55
N THR A 58 -3.78 3.70 -6.66
CA THR A 58 -4.32 3.07 -7.87
C THR A 58 -5.69 2.43 -7.61
N LYS A 59 -6.20 1.67 -8.58
CA LYS A 59 -7.41 0.87 -8.42
C LYS A 59 -7.25 -0.30 -7.42
N GLY A 60 -6.01 -0.69 -7.09
CA GLY A 60 -5.67 -1.65 -6.04
C GLY A 60 -6.59 -2.88 -6.03
N LEU A 61 -7.32 -3.08 -4.93
CA LEU A 61 -8.30 -4.17 -4.72
C LEU A 61 -9.25 -4.44 -5.92
N SER A 62 -9.50 -3.46 -6.79
CA SER A 62 -10.38 -3.60 -7.96
C SER A 62 -9.69 -4.27 -9.16
N THR A 63 -8.39 -4.54 -9.10
CA THR A 63 -7.60 -5.12 -10.19
C THR A 63 -6.43 -5.97 -9.67
N THR A 64 -5.99 -6.94 -10.46
CA THR A 64 -4.78 -7.73 -10.19
C THR A 64 -3.52 -7.14 -10.83
N GLU A 65 -3.68 -6.10 -11.65
CA GLU A 65 -2.60 -5.53 -12.47
C GLU A 65 -1.91 -4.34 -11.81
N GLU A 66 -2.53 -3.69 -10.83
CA GLU A 66 -2.00 -2.52 -10.15
C GLU A 66 -1.91 -2.77 -8.62
N PRO A 67 -0.90 -2.19 -7.93
CA PRO A 67 -0.79 -2.22 -6.46
C PRO A 67 -1.81 -1.33 -5.78
N ASP A 68 -1.86 -1.26 -4.45
CA ASP A 68 -2.64 -0.20 -3.80
C ASP A 68 -2.05 1.19 -4.02
N LEU A 69 -0.71 1.28 -3.97
CA LEU A 69 0.03 2.49 -4.27
C LEU A 69 1.27 2.20 -5.09
N TRP A 70 1.67 3.15 -5.92
CA TRP A 70 2.94 3.09 -6.63
C TRP A 70 3.56 4.45 -6.85
N HIS A 71 4.84 4.45 -7.19
CA HIS A 71 5.50 5.59 -7.79
C HIS A 71 6.05 5.14 -9.14
N VAL A 72 5.58 5.80 -10.21
CA VAL A 72 6.02 5.59 -11.59
C VAL A 72 6.89 6.78 -11.97
N ALA A 73 8.12 6.53 -12.42
CA ALA A 73 9.03 7.58 -12.85
C ALA A 73 8.66 8.11 -14.25
N ASP A 74 9.28 9.22 -14.66
CA ASP A 74 9.03 9.86 -15.96
C ASP A 74 9.32 8.94 -17.17
N ASP A 75 10.19 7.93 -16.99
CA ASP A 75 10.50 6.90 -17.99
C ASP A 75 9.50 5.73 -18.01
N GLN A 76 8.39 5.85 -17.27
CA GLN A 76 7.36 4.84 -17.05
C GLN A 76 7.84 3.61 -16.27
N SER A 77 9.04 3.62 -15.69
CA SER A 77 9.48 2.53 -14.81
C SER A 77 8.81 2.65 -13.43
N ILE A 78 8.33 1.52 -12.90
CA ILE A 78 7.76 1.47 -11.55
C ILE A 78 8.93 1.45 -10.56
N THR A 79 9.04 2.49 -9.73
CA THR A 79 10.10 2.57 -8.73
C THR A 79 9.67 1.95 -7.41
N HIS A 80 8.41 2.15 -7.01
CA HIS A 80 7.83 1.62 -5.79
C HIS A 80 6.50 0.94 -6.08
N TRP A 81 6.33 -0.26 -5.53
CA TRP A 81 5.09 -1.03 -5.56
C TRP A 81 4.69 -1.35 -4.13
N ILE A 82 3.52 -0.87 -3.69
CA ILE A 82 3.07 -0.98 -2.31
C ILE A 82 1.72 -1.70 -2.25
N GLU A 83 1.68 -2.83 -1.55
CA GLU A 83 0.49 -3.65 -1.34
C GLU A 83 -0.03 -3.54 0.09
N ILE A 84 -1.35 -3.49 0.24
CA ILE A 84 -2.01 -3.51 1.56
C ILE A 84 -2.78 -4.82 1.75
N GLY A 85 -2.46 -5.51 2.84
CA GLY A 85 -3.07 -6.77 3.26
C GLY A 85 -2.10 -7.93 3.14
N GLU A 86 -2.65 -9.12 2.89
CA GLU A 86 -1.94 -10.40 2.95
C GLU A 86 -1.84 -11.06 1.56
N PRO A 87 -0.98 -10.57 0.66
CA PRO A 87 -0.90 -11.06 -0.72
C PRO A 87 -0.30 -12.47 -0.82
N GLU A 88 -0.64 -13.18 -1.89
CA GLU A 88 0.02 -14.45 -2.21
C GLU A 88 1.44 -14.22 -2.77
N PRO A 89 2.39 -15.15 -2.54
CA PRO A 89 3.77 -15.02 -3.00
C PRO A 89 3.91 -14.77 -4.51
N ASP A 90 3.03 -15.36 -5.33
CA ASP A 90 3.07 -15.17 -6.79
C ASP A 90 2.77 -13.73 -7.21
N ARG A 91 1.89 -13.02 -6.46
CA ARG A 91 1.62 -11.59 -6.68
C ARG A 91 2.88 -10.76 -6.40
N ILE A 92 3.57 -11.05 -5.30
CA ILE A 92 4.80 -10.33 -4.93
C ILE A 92 5.96 -10.66 -5.88
N LYS A 93 6.06 -11.90 -6.34
CA LYS A 93 7.03 -12.30 -7.38
C LYS A 93 6.78 -11.59 -8.72
N LYS A 94 5.52 -11.34 -9.09
CA LYS A 94 5.18 -10.52 -10.26
C LYS A 94 5.59 -9.06 -10.01
N ALA A 95 5.20 -8.49 -8.87
CA ALA A 95 5.54 -7.12 -8.49
C ALA A 95 7.06 -6.88 -8.49
N SER A 96 7.85 -7.80 -7.95
CA SER A 96 9.31 -7.67 -7.86
C SER A 96 10.02 -7.72 -9.22
N ARG A 97 9.32 -8.15 -10.28
CA ARG A 97 9.84 -8.09 -11.66
C ARG A 97 9.48 -6.77 -12.35
N LEU A 98 8.41 -6.11 -11.89
CA LEU A 98 7.88 -4.88 -12.48
C LEU A 98 8.43 -3.63 -11.80
N ALA A 99 8.76 -3.71 -10.50
CA ALA A 99 9.16 -2.59 -9.68
C ALA A 99 10.54 -2.74 -9.06
N LYS A 100 11.25 -1.61 -8.87
CA LYS A 100 12.56 -1.58 -8.21
C LYS A 100 12.47 -1.92 -6.71
N GLN A 101 11.40 -1.50 -6.04
CA GLN A 101 11.14 -1.77 -4.64
C GLN A 101 9.71 -2.26 -4.44
N VAL A 102 9.54 -3.31 -3.64
CA VAL A 102 8.23 -3.84 -3.27
C VAL A 102 8.08 -3.77 -1.75
N LYS A 103 6.95 -3.21 -1.30
CA LYS A 103 6.56 -3.17 0.11
C LYS A 103 5.18 -3.79 0.31
N VAL A 104 5.00 -4.48 1.42
CA VAL A 104 3.71 -5.02 1.85
C VAL A 104 3.42 -4.53 3.25
N TYR A 105 2.24 -3.93 3.43
CA TYR A 105 1.73 -3.53 4.74
C TYR A 105 0.54 -4.40 5.10
N THR A 106 0.73 -5.30 6.06
CA THR A 106 -0.39 -6.03 6.67
C THR A 106 -1.03 -5.16 7.75
N TYR A 107 -2.30 -5.40 8.05
CA TYR A 107 -3.01 -4.56 9.02
C TYR A 107 -4.02 -5.30 9.90
N ASN A 108 -4.34 -6.57 9.60
CA ASN A 108 -5.42 -7.27 10.31
C ASN A 108 -4.92 -8.30 11.32
N THR A 109 -5.82 -8.74 12.20
CA THR A 109 -5.54 -9.72 13.27
C THR A 109 -5.08 -11.10 12.77
N LYS A 110 -5.27 -11.41 11.48
CA LYS A 110 -4.83 -12.67 10.87
C LYS A 110 -3.42 -12.57 10.27
N ALA A 111 -2.84 -11.37 10.21
CA ALA A 111 -1.50 -11.15 9.67
C ALA A 111 -0.42 -12.05 10.29
N PRO A 112 -0.37 -12.29 11.63
CA PRO A 112 0.62 -13.19 12.21
C PRO A 112 0.53 -14.62 11.68
N VAL A 113 -0.69 -15.17 11.60
CA VAL A 113 -0.93 -16.53 11.09
C VAL A 113 -0.60 -16.63 9.59
N TRP A 114 -0.87 -15.58 8.83
CA TRP A 114 -0.44 -15.50 7.43
C TRP A 114 1.10 -15.47 7.33
N TRP A 115 1.77 -14.67 8.15
CA TRP A 115 3.21 -14.52 8.13
C TRP A 115 3.94 -15.82 8.51
N GLU A 116 3.45 -16.56 9.50
CA GLU A 116 3.99 -17.89 9.85
C GLU A 116 4.02 -18.83 8.64
N LYS A 117 2.97 -18.79 7.80
CA LYS A 117 2.86 -19.65 6.60
C LYS A 117 3.68 -19.14 5.42
N MET A 118 3.82 -17.83 5.29
CA MET A 118 4.34 -17.20 4.07
C MET A 118 5.78 -16.68 4.20
N SER A 119 6.26 -16.41 5.41
CA SER A 119 7.57 -15.81 5.69
C SER A 119 8.73 -16.51 4.97
N GLY A 120 8.75 -17.85 4.95
CA GLY A 120 9.78 -18.63 4.26
C GLY A 120 9.76 -18.47 2.73
N LYS A 121 8.62 -18.14 2.12
CA LYS A 121 8.53 -17.83 0.68
C LYS A 121 8.88 -16.37 0.41
N PHE A 122 8.46 -15.47 1.30
CA PHE A 122 8.73 -14.03 1.19
C PHE A 122 10.20 -13.69 1.42
N SER A 123 10.91 -14.43 2.27
CA SER A 123 12.35 -14.24 2.50
C SER A 123 13.21 -14.50 1.25
N MET A 124 12.67 -15.21 0.26
CA MET A 124 13.32 -15.46 -1.03
C MET A 124 13.00 -14.39 -2.09
N LEU A 125 12.18 -13.39 -1.75
CA LEU A 125 11.77 -12.31 -2.65
C LEU A 125 12.36 -10.97 -2.15
N PRO A 126 12.71 -10.03 -3.05
CA PRO A 126 13.20 -8.72 -2.66
C PRO A 126 12.04 -7.81 -2.25
N VAL A 127 11.44 -8.11 -1.09
CA VAL A 127 10.26 -7.43 -0.56
C VAL A 127 10.46 -7.07 0.91
N SER A 128 9.99 -5.89 1.30
CA SER A 128 9.85 -5.52 2.71
C SER A 128 8.41 -5.74 3.17
N VAL A 129 8.24 -6.33 4.35
CA VAL A 129 6.93 -6.61 4.92
C VAL A 129 6.87 -6.00 6.32
N GLU A 130 5.88 -5.16 6.54
CA GLU A 130 5.63 -4.48 7.81
C GLU A 130 4.17 -4.72 8.20
N SER A 131 3.88 -4.75 9.50
CA SER A 131 2.51 -4.89 9.99
C SER A 131 2.13 -3.68 10.82
N PHE A 132 0.97 -3.10 10.50
CA PHE A 132 0.33 -2.17 11.40
C PHE A 132 -0.38 -2.90 12.54
N ASP A 133 -0.51 -2.21 13.66
CA ASP A 133 -1.36 -2.63 14.77
C ASP A 133 -2.84 -2.43 14.38
N TYR A 134 -3.62 -3.51 14.42
CA TYR A 134 -5.03 -3.49 14.03
C TYR A 134 -5.86 -2.61 14.97
N ASP A 135 -5.55 -2.57 16.27
CA ASP A 135 -6.32 -1.80 17.23
C ASP A 135 -6.03 -0.28 17.12
N ALA A 136 -4.93 0.07 16.45
CA ALA A 136 -4.55 1.46 16.17
C ALA A 136 -5.12 2.00 14.85
N ILE A 137 -5.78 1.16 14.03
CA ILE A 137 -6.36 1.51 12.71
C ILE A 137 -7.88 1.42 12.72
#